data_AF-A0A800KLE0-F1
#
_entry.id   AF-A0A800KLE0-F1
#
_cell.length_a   1.000
_cell.length_b   1.000
_cell.length_c   1.000
_cell.angle_alpha   90.00
_cell.angle_beta   90.00
_cell.angle_gamma   90.00
#
_symmetry.space_group_name_H-M   'P 1'
#
loop_
_entity.id
_entity.type
_entity.pdbx_description
1 polymer ?
#
loop_
_entity_poly.entity_id
_entity_poly.type
_entity_poly.pdbx_seq_one_letter_code
_entity_poly.pdbx_strand_id
1 'polypeptide(L)'
;MTLPLAACSGGGDPKEAGYAALQAGDHAAAVSAFDEALAASDSSAPDHAELQLARCEALAYVDGAKAEAEFRSLVKGGAEIGVKQYSLIAGALIGANATVNAVNVVDMGVNAFPGDAKMASLLEKVKEAAATDPAALDALKGMGYLGGD
;
A
#
# COMPACT_ATOMS: atom_id res chain seq x y z
N MET A 1 -39.34 -10.09 -11.14
CA MET A 1 -38.91 -11.42 -10.67
C MET A 1 -38.45 -12.16 -11.91
N THR A 2 -37.20 -12.51 -12.13
CA THR A 2 -36.11 -12.91 -11.22
C THR A 2 -34.82 -12.72 -12.03
N LEU A 3 -33.81 -12.02 -11.51
CA LEU A 3 -32.47 -12.06 -12.09
C LEU A 3 -31.85 -13.41 -11.72
N PRO A 4 -31.44 -14.26 -12.66
CA PRO A 4 -30.55 -15.36 -12.33
C PRO A 4 -29.16 -14.76 -12.08
N LEU A 5 -28.75 -14.67 -10.82
CA LEU A 5 -27.33 -14.54 -10.51
C LEU A 5 -26.66 -15.80 -11.04
N ALA A 6 -25.87 -15.63 -12.09
CA ALA A 6 -24.90 -16.62 -12.49
C ALA A 6 -23.95 -16.83 -11.30
N ALA A 7 -24.15 -17.94 -10.60
CA ALA A 7 -23.14 -18.49 -9.73
C ALA A 7 -21.90 -18.76 -10.58
N CYS A 8 -20.86 -17.93 -10.44
CA CYS A 8 -19.51 -18.31 -10.79
C CYS A 8 -19.03 -19.36 -9.79
N SER A 9 -19.60 -20.56 -9.87
CA SER A 9 -19.22 -21.74 -9.10
C SER A 9 -17.93 -22.35 -9.67
N GLY A 10 -16.85 -21.58 -9.59
CA GLY A 10 -15.51 -22.01 -9.98
C GLY A 10 -14.37 -21.23 -9.30
N GLY A 11 -14.69 -20.35 -8.35
CA GLY A 11 -13.72 -19.50 -7.68
C GLY A 11 -13.05 -20.25 -6.53
N GLY A 12 -11.72 -20.33 -6.55
CA GLY A 12 -10.93 -20.71 -5.38
C GLY A 12 -11.13 -19.72 -4.23
N ASP A 13 -10.46 -19.98 -3.11
CA ASP A 13 -10.44 -19.07 -1.97
C ASP A 13 -10.06 -17.63 -2.42
N PRO A 14 -10.87 -16.59 -2.15
CA PRO A 14 -10.59 -15.22 -2.60
C PRO A 14 -9.25 -14.67 -2.13
N LYS A 15 -8.77 -15.09 -0.95
CA LYS A 15 -7.43 -14.71 -0.46
C LYS A 15 -6.36 -15.27 -1.39
N GLU A 16 -6.45 -16.56 -1.73
CA GLU A 16 -5.50 -17.22 -2.64
C GLU A 16 -5.57 -16.60 -4.05
N ALA A 17 -6.77 -16.28 -4.53
CA ALA A 17 -6.96 -15.59 -5.80
C ALA A 17 -6.31 -14.19 -5.80
N GLY A 18 -6.43 -13.44 -4.69
CA GLY A 18 -5.79 -12.13 -4.52
C GLY A 18 -4.26 -12.21 -4.59
N TYR A 19 -3.65 -13.14 -3.86
CA TYR A 19 -2.20 -13.33 -3.92
C TYR A 19 -1.72 -13.82 -5.28
N ALA A 20 -2.46 -14.73 -5.93
CA ALA A 20 -2.12 -15.20 -7.28
C ALA A 20 -2.17 -14.05 -8.30
N ALA A 21 -3.20 -13.20 -8.23
CA ALA A 21 -3.32 -12.03 -9.10
C ALA A 21 -2.20 -11.01 -8.83
N LEU A 22 -1.85 -10.77 -7.57
CA LEU A 22 -0.74 -9.88 -7.20
C LEU A 22 0.59 -10.38 -7.76
N GLN A 23 0.87 -11.69 -7.66
CA GLN A 23 2.06 -12.33 -8.23
C GLN A 23 2.09 -12.26 -9.76
N ALA A 24 0.92 -12.29 -10.41
CA ALA A 24 0.78 -12.16 -11.85
C ALA A 24 0.87 -10.70 -12.35
N GLY A 25 0.90 -9.71 -11.45
CA GLY A 25 0.84 -8.30 -11.78
C GLY A 25 -0.55 -7.80 -12.21
N ASP A 26 -1.60 -8.63 -12.04
CA ASP A 26 -2.98 -8.21 -12.27
C ASP A 26 -3.52 -7.50 -11.01
N HIS A 27 -3.06 -6.27 -10.81
CA HIS A 27 -3.36 -5.52 -9.60
C HIS A 27 -4.84 -5.19 -9.45
N ALA A 28 -5.58 -5.01 -10.55
CA ALA A 28 -7.03 -4.77 -10.50
C ALA A 28 -7.79 -6.02 -10.04
N ALA A 29 -7.44 -7.19 -10.58
CA ALA A 29 -8.01 -8.46 -10.10
C ALA A 29 -7.61 -8.74 -8.65
N ALA A 30 -6.38 -8.43 -8.26
CA ALA A 30 -5.92 -8.58 -6.88
C ALA A 30 -6.74 -7.72 -5.91
N VAL A 31 -7.00 -6.44 -6.24
CA VAL A 31 -7.87 -5.57 -5.42
C VAL A 31 -9.27 -6.17 -5.28
N SER A 32 -9.88 -6.63 -6.37
CA SER A 32 -11.23 -7.22 -6.34
C SER A 32 -11.26 -8.48 -5.48
N ALA A 33 -10.28 -9.37 -5.60
CA ALA A 33 -10.24 -10.61 -4.84
C ALA A 33 -9.97 -10.36 -3.35
N PHE A 34 -9.09 -9.41 -3.00
CA PHE A 34 -8.89 -9.01 -1.61
C PHE A 34 -10.11 -8.28 -1.03
N ASP A 35 -10.87 -7.52 -1.82
CA ASP A 35 -12.15 -6.95 -1.39
C ASP A 35 -13.16 -8.04 -1.00
N GLU A 36 -13.28 -9.09 -1.82
CA GLU A 36 -14.10 -10.26 -1.49
C GLU A 36 -13.61 -11.00 -0.25
N ALA A 37 -12.29 -11.22 -0.13
CA ALA A 37 -11.69 -11.86 1.04
C ALA A 37 -11.94 -11.08 2.33
N LEU A 38 -11.77 -9.75 2.29
CA LEU A 38 -12.00 -8.87 3.44
C LEU A 38 -13.48 -8.81 3.83
N ALA A 39 -14.39 -8.81 2.86
CA ALA A 39 -15.83 -8.84 3.12
C ALA A 39 -16.28 -10.14 3.80
N ALA A 40 -15.58 -11.26 3.54
CA ALA A 40 -15.82 -12.55 4.17
C ALA A 40 -15.02 -12.76 5.48
N SER A 41 -14.01 -11.92 5.74
CA SER A 41 -13.12 -12.03 6.89
C SER A 41 -13.73 -11.41 8.16
N ASP A 42 -13.44 -12.00 9.32
CA ASP A 42 -13.69 -11.36 10.61
C ASP A 42 -12.56 -10.36 10.89
N SER A 43 -12.89 -9.11 11.25
CA SER A 43 -11.91 -8.08 11.61
C SER A 43 -10.97 -8.44 12.78
N SER A 44 -11.35 -9.43 13.59
CA SER A 44 -10.52 -9.97 14.68
C SER A 44 -9.66 -11.17 14.25
N ALA A 45 -9.81 -11.65 13.01
CA ALA A 45 -9.01 -12.74 12.49
C ALA A 45 -7.52 -12.33 12.43
N PRO A 46 -6.59 -13.25 12.79
CA PRO A 46 -5.15 -12.94 12.81
C PRO A 46 -4.60 -12.44 11.46
N ASP A 47 -5.21 -12.83 10.35
CA ASP A 47 -4.78 -12.47 9.00
C ASP A 47 -5.54 -11.27 8.40
N HIS A 48 -6.50 -10.67 9.12
CA HIS A 48 -7.29 -9.55 8.59
C HIS A 48 -6.41 -8.35 8.21
N ALA A 49 -5.49 -7.97 9.09
CA ALA A 49 -4.54 -6.88 8.82
C ALA A 49 -3.57 -7.21 7.68
N GLU A 50 -3.21 -8.49 7.52
CA GLU A 50 -2.37 -8.94 6.40
C GLU A 50 -3.11 -8.81 5.06
N LEU A 51 -4.38 -9.18 5.02
CA LEU A 51 -5.24 -8.99 3.84
C LEU A 51 -5.40 -7.50 3.49
N GLN A 52 -5.61 -6.64 4.49
CA GLN A 52 -5.69 -5.19 4.29
C GLN A 52 -4.39 -4.63 3.72
N LEU A 53 -3.23 -5.11 4.21
CA LEU A 53 -1.93 -4.72 3.71
C LEU A 53 -1.71 -5.18 2.26
N ALA A 54 -2.01 -6.44 1.94
CA ALA A 54 -1.89 -6.98 0.59
C ALA A 54 -2.78 -6.23 -0.41
N ARG A 55 -3.97 -5.83 0.04
CA ARG A 55 -4.85 -4.94 -0.74
C ARG A 55 -4.25 -3.55 -0.93
N CYS A 56 -3.65 -2.95 0.09
CA CYS A 56 -2.94 -1.66 -0.05
C CYS A 56 -1.80 -1.75 -1.08
N GLU A 57 -1.06 -2.86 -1.10
CA GLU A 57 0.00 -3.09 -2.08
C GLU A 57 -0.57 -3.17 -3.50
N ALA A 58 -1.65 -3.94 -3.71
CA ALA A 58 -2.33 -4.00 -5.00
C ALA A 58 -2.89 -2.62 -5.42
N LEU A 59 -3.52 -1.90 -4.49
CA LEU A 59 -4.03 -0.56 -4.71
C LEU A 59 -2.93 0.42 -5.12
N ALA A 60 -1.69 0.27 -4.65
CA ALA A 60 -0.62 1.19 -5.01
C ALA A 60 -0.43 1.30 -6.54
N TYR A 61 -0.69 0.21 -7.27
CA TYR A 61 -0.62 0.13 -8.74
C TYR A 61 -1.91 0.49 -9.47
N VAL A 62 -3.03 0.62 -8.75
CA VAL A 62 -4.37 0.91 -9.33
C VAL A 62 -4.81 2.34 -9.00
N ASP A 63 -4.63 2.73 -7.75
CA ASP A 63 -5.03 4.01 -7.16
C ASP A 63 -4.10 4.31 -5.96
N GLY A 64 -2.98 4.99 -6.23
CA GLY A 64 -1.98 5.32 -5.21
C GLY A 64 -2.51 6.21 -4.07
N ALA A 65 -3.49 7.07 -4.35
CA ALA A 65 -4.10 7.91 -3.32
C ALA A 65 -4.93 7.08 -2.34
N LYS A 66 -5.71 6.13 -2.86
CA LYS A 66 -6.47 5.20 -2.03
C LYS A 66 -5.55 4.27 -1.23
N ALA A 67 -4.49 3.75 -1.84
CA ALA A 67 -3.48 2.94 -1.16
C ALA A 67 -2.87 3.66 0.05
N GLU A 68 -2.47 4.93 -0.12
CA GLU A 68 -1.94 5.75 0.97
C GLU A 68 -2.97 5.95 2.09
N ALA A 69 -4.19 6.34 1.74
CA ALA A 69 -5.24 6.63 2.71
C ALA A 69 -5.61 5.39 3.56
N GLU A 70 -5.67 4.22 2.93
CA GLU A 70 -5.96 2.96 3.61
C GLU A 70 -4.79 2.48 4.46
N PHE A 71 -3.56 2.55 3.94
CA PHE A 71 -2.38 2.19 4.71
C PHE A 71 -2.24 3.09 5.96
N ARG A 72 -2.48 4.40 5.81
CA ARG A 72 -2.54 5.34 6.94
C ARG A 72 -3.60 4.95 7.97
N SER A 73 -4.75 4.47 7.51
CA SER A 73 -5.83 4.00 8.40
C SER A 73 -5.43 2.72 9.13
N LEU A 74 -4.74 1.80 8.46
CA LEU A 74 -4.20 0.58 9.05
C LEU A 74 -3.18 0.87 10.15
N VAL A 75 -2.24 1.79 9.90
CA VAL A 75 -1.26 2.27 10.91
C VAL A 75 -1.98 2.83 12.14
N LYS A 76 -3.01 3.66 11.95
CA LYS A 76 -3.78 4.25 13.05
C LYS A 76 -4.66 3.23 13.79
N GLY A 77 -5.06 2.16 13.13
CA GLY A 77 -5.94 1.12 13.65
C GLY A 77 -5.28 0.16 14.65
N GLY A 78 -3.97 0.31 14.91
CA GLY A 78 -3.24 -0.52 15.87
C GLY A 78 -2.75 -1.86 15.30
N ALA A 79 -2.79 -2.04 13.97
CA ALA A 79 -2.11 -3.16 13.33
C ALA A 79 -0.60 -3.10 13.60
N GLU A 80 0.04 -4.27 13.73
CA GLU A 80 1.50 -4.35 13.88
C GLU A 80 2.20 -4.01 12.55
N ILE A 81 2.39 -2.71 12.31
CA ILE A 81 3.06 -2.18 11.12
C ILE A 81 4.51 -1.86 11.46
N GLY A 82 5.43 -2.66 10.91
CA GLY A 82 6.86 -2.45 11.01
C GLY A 82 7.44 -1.74 9.79
N VAL A 83 8.74 -1.45 9.86
CA VAL A 83 9.55 -0.89 8.77
C VAL A 83 9.39 -1.65 7.44
N LYS A 84 9.21 -2.98 7.50
CA LYS A 84 8.98 -3.83 6.32
C LYS A 84 7.74 -3.41 5.54
N GLN A 85 6.63 -3.14 6.24
CA GLN A 85 5.37 -2.76 5.63
C GLN A 85 5.43 -1.36 5.00
N TYR A 86 6.08 -0.40 5.66
CA TYR A 86 6.35 0.91 5.07
C TYR A 86 7.17 0.78 3.78
N SER A 87 8.21 -0.06 3.80
CA SER A 87 9.06 -0.32 2.63
C SER A 87 8.30 -0.96 1.48
N LEU A 88 7.41 -1.91 1.80
CA LEU A 88 6.56 -2.59 0.82
C LEU A 88 5.65 -1.60 0.09
N ILE A 89 4.87 -0.81 0.85
CA ILE A 89 3.88 0.10 0.26
C ILE A 89 4.55 1.27 -0.46
N ALA A 90 5.58 1.89 0.13
CA ALA A 90 6.32 2.96 -0.55
C ALA A 90 6.99 2.46 -1.83
N GLY A 91 7.56 1.25 -1.82
CA GLY A 91 8.15 0.63 -3.01
C GLY A 91 7.13 0.37 -4.11
N ALA A 92 5.95 -0.16 -3.76
CA ALA A 92 4.86 -0.36 -4.71
C ALA A 92 4.37 0.96 -5.32
N LEU A 93 4.23 2.01 -4.51
CA LEU A 93 3.83 3.35 -4.98
C LEU A 93 4.88 3.96 -5.93
N ILE A 94 6.17 3.81 -5.64
CA ILE A 94 7.24 4.23 -6.57
C ILE A 94 7.13 3.44 -7.89
N GLY A 95 6.96 2.11 -7.81
CA GLY A 95 6.80 1.26 -8.99
C GLY A 95 5.60 1.62 -9.87
N ALA A 96 4.56 2.20 -9.25
CA ALA A 96 3.35 2.69 -9.91
C ALA A 96 3.43 4.16 -10.39
N ASN A 97 4.57 4.84 -10.22
CA ASN A 97 4.73 6.29 -10.44
C ASN A 97 3.82 7.17 -9.56
N ALA A 98 3.35 6.65 -8.42
CA ALA A 98 2.61 7.41 -7.40
C ALA A 98 3.57 8.03 -6.37
N THR A 99 4.58 8.76 -6.85
CA THR A 99 5.74 9.16 -6.03
C THR A 99 5.37 10.10 -4.87
N VAL A 100 4.43 11.03 -5.08
CA VAL A 100 3.90 11.89 -4.00
C VAL A 100 3.31 11.05 -2.85
N ASN A 101 2.56 9.99 -3.18
CA ASN A 101 1.99 9.10 -2.17
C ASN A 101 3.09 8.29 -1.47
N ALA A 102 4.13 7.87 -2.20
CA ALA A 102 5.29 7.22 -1.61
C ALA A 102 6.01 8.14 -0.60
N VAL A 103 6.18 9.42 -0.92
CA VAL A 103 6.71 10.44 0.01
C VAL A 103 5.90 10.48 1.31
N ASN A 104 4.57 10.55 1.20
CA ASN A 104 3.69 10.58 2.36
C ASN A 104 3.79 9.30 3.21
N VAL A 105 3.91 8.12 2.58
CA VAL A 105 4.11 6.85 3.28
C VAL A 105 5.45 6.80 4.02
N VAL A 106 6.51 7.28 3.39
CA VAL A 106 7.83 7.29 4.03
C VAL A 106 7.92 8.31 5.16
N ASP A 107 7.33 9.49 5.02
CA ASP A 107 7.23 10.46 6.11
C ASP A 107 6.56 9.84 7.35
N MET A 108 5.42 9.15 7.17
CA MET A 108 4.78 8.41 8.26
C MET A 108 5.74 7.41 8.91
N GLY A 109 6.50 6.66 8.12
CA GLY A 109 7.44 5.66 8.62
C GLY A 109 8.65 6.27 9.34
N VAL A 110 9.22 7.37 8.84
CA VAL A 110 10.35 8.07 9.48
C VAL A 110 9.93 8.65 10.83
N ASN A 111 8.70 9.18 10.92
CA ASN A 111 8.13 9.66 12.16
C ASN A 111 7.81 8.53 13.16
N ALA A 112 7.38 7.36 12.66
CA ALA A 112 7.12 6.18 13.50
C ALA A 112 8.40 5.48 13.99
N PHE A 113 9.48 5.52 13.20
CA PHE A 113 10.76 4.86 13.48
C PHE A 113 11.94 5.85 13.39
N PRO A 114 12.02 6.84 14.30
CA PRO A 114 13.05 7.87 14.24
C PRO A 114 14.44 7.24 14.38
N GLY A 115 15.31 7.52 13.40
CA GLY A 115 16.69 7.02 13.38
C GLY A 115 16.85 5.57 12.88
N ASP A 116 15.78 4.88 12.46
CA ASP A 116 15.91 3.56 11.86
C ASP A 116 16.62 3.65 10.50
N ALA A 117 17.72 2.90 10.36
CA ALA A 117 18.59 2.96 9.18
C ALA A 117 17.88 2.50 7.89
N LYS A 118 16.91 1.59 7.99
CA LYS A 118 16.14 1.12 6.82
C LYS A 118 15.11 2.17 6.41
N MET A 119 14.46 2.85 7.36
CA MET A 119 13.59 3.99 7.04
C MET A 119 14.36 5.16 6.44
N ALA A 120 15.55 5.47 6.96
CA ALA A 120 16.44 6.46 6.34
C ALA A 120 16.82 6.08 4.90
N SER A 121 17.18 4.80 4.68
CA SER A 121 17.47 4.29 3.34
C SER A 121 16.27 4.34 2.40
N LEU A 122 15.05 4.11 2.92
CA LEU A 122 13.82 4.21 2.14
C LEU A 122 13.51 5.67 1.77
N LEU A 123 13.76 6.63 2.65
CA LEU A 123 13.67 8.06 2.36
C LEU A 123 14.60 8.47 1.22
N GLU A 124 15.85 8.01 1.23
CA GLU A 124 16.77 8.31 0.12
C GLU A 124 16.27 7.73 -1.22
N LYS A 125 15.76 6.50 -1.24
CA LYS A 125 15.15 5.93 -2.46
C LYS A 125 13.97 6.75 -2.97
N VAL A 126 13.13 7.27 -2.06
CA VAL A 126 12.02 8.14 -2.46
C VAL A 126 12.51 9.49 -2.96
N LYS A 127 13.57 10.07 -2.37
CA LYS A 127 14.20 11.30 -2.91
C LYS A 127 14.74 11.09 -4.32
N GLU A 128 15.38 9.95 -4.57
CA GLU A 128 15.84 9.57 -5.92
C GLU A 128 14.67 9.45 -6.90
N ALA A 129 13.59 8.75 -6.53
CA ALA A 129 12.39 8.63 -7.35
C ALA A 129 11.70 9.99 -7.59
N ALA A 130 11.72 10.87 -6.59
CA ALA A 130 11.13 12.20 -6.68
C ALA A 130 11.94 13.15 -7.58
N ALA A 131 13.21 12.89 -7.87
CA ALA A 131 14.06 13.80 -8.65
C ALA A 131 13.48 14.19 -10.03
N THR A 132 12.61 13.35 -10.59
CA THR A 132 11.92 13.59 -11.87
C THR A 132 10.44 13.97 -11.72
N ASP A 133 9.92 14.04 -10.49
CA ASP A 133 8.54 14.40 -10.15
C ASP A 133 8.53 15.71 -9.34
N PRO A 134 8.20 16.87 -9.97
CA PRO A 134 8.17 18.16 -9.29
C PRO A 134 7.23 18.21 -8.08
N ALA A 135 6.09 17.52 -8.13
CA ALA A 135 5.14 17.51 -7.02
C ALA A 135 5.70 16.74 -5.82
N ALA A 136 6.39 15.62 -6.09
CA ALA A 136 7.06 14.86 -5.03
C ALA A 136 8.25 15.63 -4.43
N LEU A 137 9.02 16.36 -5.25
CA LEU A 137 10.08 17.25 -4.74
C LEU A 137 9.53 18.35 -3.85
N ASP A 138 8.43 18.99 -4.24
CA ASP A 138 7.82 20.05 -3.45
C ASP A 138 7.23 19.52 -2.14
N ALA A 139 6.66 18.31 -2.14
CA ALA A 139 6.25 17.62 -0.92
C ALA A 139 7.45 17.37 0.02
N LEU A 140 8.55 16.80 -0.50
CA LEU A 140 9.77 16.57 0.28
C LEU A 140 10.37 17.86 0.85
N LYS A 141 10.38 18.95 0.08
CA LYS A 141 10.81 20.28 0.56
C LYS A 141 9.90 20.78 1.69
N GLY A 142 8.58 20.70 1.51
CA GLY A 142 7.60 21.13 2.51
C GLY A 142 7.70 20.38 3.83
N MET A 143 8.17 19.12 3.79
CA MET A 143 8.44 18.29 4.96
C MET A 143 9.84 18.52 5.57
N GLY A 144 10.69 19.34 4.95
CA GLY A 144 12.03 19.65 5.44
C GLY A 144 13.11 18.62 5.05
N TYR A 145 12.82 17.70 4.12
CA TYR A 145 13.77 16.65 3.72
C TYR A 145 14.79 17.09 2.66
N LEU A 146 14.61 18.26 2.03
CA LEU A 146 15.46 18.76 0.92
C LEU A 146 16.06 20.15 1.19
N GLY A 147 16.36 20.49 2.44
CA GLY A 147 16.80 21.86 2.80
C GLY A 147 17.68 21.98 4.03
N GLY A 148 18.63 21.05 4.22
CA GLY A 148 19.68 21.16 5.22
C GLY A 148 21.03 21.35 4.54
N ASP A 149 21.38 22.60 4.26
CA ASP A 149 22.77 23.07 4.22
C ASP A 149 23.04 23.86 5.51
#